data_AF-A0A069IIV5-F1
#
_entry.id   AF-A0A069IIV5-F1
#
_cell.length_a   1.000
_cell.length_b   1.000
_cell.length_c   1.000
_cell.angle_alpha   90.00
_cell.angle_beta   90.00
_cell.angle_gamma   90.00
#
_symmetry.space_group_name_H-M   'P 1'
#
loop_
_entity.id
_entity.type
_entity.pdbx_description
1 polymer ?
#
loop_
_entity_poly.entity_id
_entity_poly.type
_entity_poly.pdbx_seq_one_letter_code
_entity_poly.pdbx_strand_id
1 'polypeptide(L)'
;MIIYLGNNRSFIVNYGDRYRHGEPIASGFVESAVNQVISKWFVKRQQMAWRPRHARALLQIRTAVLNDQLRSHVERWYPSIARAENHRIAA
;
A
#
# COMPACT_ATOMS: atom_id res chain seq x y z
N MET A 1 -0.58 18.84 17.57
CA MET A 1 0.42 18.47 16.54
C MET A 1 1.58 17.66 17.12
N ILE A 2 2.22 18.09 18.22
CA ILE A 2 3.32 17.36 18.87
C ILE A 2 2.90 16.00 19.47
N ILE A 3 1.70 15.92 20.08
CA ILE A 3 1.19 14.67 20.69
C ILE A 3 0.90 13.59 19.63
N TYR A 4 0.33 13.98 18.48
CA TYR A 4 0.05 13.03 17.39
C TYR A 4 1.34 12.43 16.83
N LEU A 5 2.38 13.26 16.66
CA LEU A 5 3.69 12.79 16.19
C LEU A 5 4.38 11.90 17.25
N GLY A 6 4.23 12.23 18.52
CA GLY A 6 4.75 11.43 19.64
C GLY A 6 4.11 10.04 19.74
N ASN A 7 2.78 9.97 19.68
CA ASN A 7 2.05 8.70 19.76
C ASN A 7 2.28 7.78 18.56
N ASN A 8 2.56 8.34 17.38
CA ASN A 8 2.76 7.57 16.15
C ASN A 8 4.24 7.39 15.80
N ARG A 9 5.17 7.73 16.71
CA ARG A 9 6.61 7.69 16.45
C ARG A 9 7.11 6.31 16.04
N SER A 10 6.50 5.25 16.57
CA SER A 10 6.77 3.85 16.18
C SER A 10 6.30 3.49 14.76
N PHE A 11 5.35 4.24 14.20
CA PHE A 11 4.80 4.04 12.87
C PHE A 11 5.43 4.97 11.82
N ILE A 12 6.26 5.92 12.24
CA ILE A 12 6.97 6.84 11.34
C ILE A 12 8.20 6.13 10.79
N VAL A 13 8.13 5.76 9.50
CA VAL A 13 9.24 5.15 8.77
C VAL A 13 10.36 6.18 8.57
N ASN A 14 11.58 5.83 8.96
CA ASN A 14 12.75 6.68 8.72
C ASN A 14 13.24 6.54 7.27
N TYR A 15 12.64 7.31 6.36
CA TYR A 15 13.02 7.31 4.96
C TYR A 15 14.47 7.73 4.70
N GLY A 16 15.06 8.54 5.58
CA GLY A 16 16.46 8.96 5.47
C GLY A 16 17.46 7.86 5.77
N ASP A 17 17.10 6.94 6.67
CA ASP A 17 17.90 5.74 6.96
C ASP A 17 17.82 4.74 5.79
N ARG A 18 16.61 4.51 5.27
CA ARG A 18 16.38 3.66 4.09
C ARG A 18 17.09 4.16 2.84
N TYR A 19 17.15 5.49 2.64
CA TYR A 19 17.92 6.10 1.55
C TYR A 19 19.42 5.78 1.65
N ARG A 20 20.00 5.86 2.85
CA ARG A 20 21.43 5.59 3.08
C ARG A 20 21.79 4.11 2.96
N HIS A 21 20.85 3.24 3.28
CA HIS A 21 21.01 1.78 3.15
C HIS A 21 20.60 1.24 1.78
N GLY A 22 20.21 2.10 0.83
CA GLY A 22 19.78 1.70 -0.52
C GLY A 22 18.49 0.86 -0.52
N GLU A 23 17.74 0.87 0.57
CA GLU A 23 16.48 0.17 0.67
C GLU A 23 15.39 0.88 -0.14
N PRO A 24 14.37 0.17 -0.66
CA PRO A 24 13.29 0.78 -1.44
C PRO A 24 12.57 1.89 -0.64
N ILE A 25 12.83 3.13 -1.04
CA ILE A 25 12.51 4.34 -0.26
C ILE A 25 11.04 4.73 -0.42
N ALA A 26 10.47 4.53 -1.61
CA ALA A 26 9.09 4.93 -1.85
C ALA A 26 8.42 4.01 -2.87
N SER A 27 7.23 3.56 -2.51
CA SER A 27 6.24 3.10 -3.46
C SER A 27 5.56 4.29 -4.14
N GLY A 28 6.20 5.46 -4.29
CA GLY A 28 5.55 6.75 -4.59
C GLY A 28 4.61 6.72 -5.80
N PHE A 29 4.92 5.92 -6.82
CA PHE A 29 4.01 5.64 -7.92
C PHE A 29 2.76 4.84 -7.47
N VAL A 30 2.96 3.77 -6.70
CA VAL A 30 1.91 2.95 -6.08
C VAL A 30 1.09 3.78 -5.09
N GLU A 31 1.72 4.56 -4.21
CA GLU A 31 1.05 5.48 -3.28
C GLU A 31 0.20 6.52 -4.01
N SER A 32 0.73 7.12 -5.08
CA SER A 32 -0.01 8.06 -5.92
C SER A 32 -1.17 7.37 -6.65
N ALA A 33 -0.97 6.17 -7.19
CA ALA A 33 -2.01 5.39 -7.84
C ALA A 33 -3.12 4.99 -6.84
N VAL A 34 -2.76 4.55 -5.65
CA VAL A 34 -3.69 4.25 -4.56
C VAL A 34 -4.44 5.51 -4.15
N ASN A 35 -3.76 6.64 -3.98
CA ASN A 35 -4.38 7.91 -3.63
C ASN A 35 -5.35 8.40 -4.74
N GLN A 36 -5.03 8.17 -6.01
CA GLN A 36 -5.93 8.48 -7.14
C GLN A 36 -7.16 7.57 -7.15
N VAL A 37 -6.99 6.26 -6.94
CA VAL A 37 -8.12 5.31 -6.86
C VAL A 37 -9.02 5.66 -5.68
N ILE A 38 -8.43 5.93 -4.52
CA ILE A 38 -9.15 6.36 -3.32
C ILE A 38 -9.86 7.69 -3.62
N SER A 39 -9.17 8.70 -4.15
CA SER A 39 -9.80 9.99 -4.47
C SER A 39 -10.94 9.84 -5.48
N LYS A 40 -10.80 8.98 -6.49
CA LYS A 40 -11.86 8.68 -7.46
C LYS A 40 -13.08 8.04 -6.81
N TRP A 41 -12.90 7.23 -5.77
CA TRP A 41 -14.00 6.57 -5.06
C TRP A 41 -14.56 7.40 -3.90
N PHE A 42 -13.76 8.34 -3.35
CA PHE A 42 -14.01 8.92 -2.04
C PHE A 42 -13.94 10.46 -1.96
N VAL A 43 -13.65 11.20 -3.06
CA VAL A 43 -13.45 12.66 -2.97
C VAL A 43 -14.64 13.55 -3.42
N LYS A 44 -14.93 14.49 -2.51
CA LYS A 44 -15.68 15.77 -2.49
C LYS A 44 -17.06 15.99 -3.10
N ARG A 45 -17.60 15.19 -4.03
CA ARG A 45 -19.02 15.37 -4.46
C ARG A 45 -20.00 14.32 -3.92
N GLN A 46 -19.51 13.23 -3.36
CA GLN A 46 -20.32 12.19 -2.71
C GLN A 46 -19.64 11.86 -1.38
N GLN A 47 -20.22 12.28 -0.26
CA GLN A 47 -19.78 11.84 1.06
C GLN A 47 -19.63 10.31 1.05
N MET A 48 -18.47 9.81 1.52
CA MET A 48 -18.08 8.39 1.67
C MET A 48 -19.17 7.36 1.32
N ALA A 49 -19.42 7.16 0.02
CA ALA A 49 -20.44 6.24 -0.46
C ALA A 49 -19.83 4.83 -0.60
N TRP A 50 -19.63 4.16 0.53
CA TRP A 50 -19.13 2.80 0.56
C TRP A 50 -20.16 1.86 -0.04
N ARG A 51 -19.90 1.36 -1.25
CA ARG A 51 -20.60 0.14 -1.69
C ARG A 51 -20.08 -1.02 -0.83
N PRO A 52 -20.96 -1.85 -0.22
CA PRO A 52 -20.55 -2.92 0.68
C PRO A 52 -19.47 -3.84 0.11
N ARG A 53 -19.55 -4.13 -1.20
CA ARG A 53 -18.56 -4.92 -1.93
C ARG A 53 -17.14 -4.31 -1.91
N HIS A 54 -17.02 -2.99 -2.05
CA HIS A 54 -15.72 -2.30 -2.09
C HIS A 54 -15.15 -2.14 -0.67
N ALA A 55 -16.00 -1.88 0.33
CA ALA A 55 -15.61 -1.86 1.73
C ALA A 55 -15.03 -3.21 2.18
N ARG A 56 -15.73 -4.30 1.82
CA ARG A 56 -15.29 -5.67 2.09
C ARG A 56 -13.96 -5.98 1.41
N ALA A 57 -13.78 -5.60 0.15
CA ALA A 57 -12.52 -5.81 -0.56
C ALA A 57 -11.35 -5.07 0.11
N LEU A 58 -11.57 -3.83 0.53
CA LEU A 58 -10.55 -3.05 1.26
C LEU A 58 -10.22 -3.67 2.62
N LEU A 59 -11.21 -4.19 3.34
CA LEU A 59 -10.99 -4.94 4.57
C LEU A 59 -10.15 -6.21 4.32
N GLN A 60 -10.49 -6.98 3.28
CA GLN A 60 -9.74 -8.19 2.90
C GLN A 60 -8.28 -7.87 2.57
N ILE A 61 -8.02 -6.80 1.81
CA ILE A 61 -6.66 -6.34 1.50
C ILE A 61 -5.94 -5.96 2.79
N ARG A 62 -6.59 -5.21 3.69
CA ARG A 62 -5.97 -4.79 4.95
C ARG A 62 -5.63 -5.97 5.85
N THR A 63 -6.52 -6.96 5.96
CA THR A 63 -6.26 -8.20 6.69
C THR A 63 -5.11 -8.99 6.06
N ALA A 64 -5.06 -9.09 4.73
CA ALA A 64 -3.97 -9.76 4.04
C ALA A 64 -2.61 -9.07 4.24
N VAL A 65 -2.57 -7.74 4.35
CA VAL A 65 -1.36 -6.99 4.72
C VAL A 65 -0.93 -7.30 6.15
N LEU A 66 -1.86 -7.26 7.10
CA LEU A 66 -1.56 -7.53 8.51
C LEU A 66 -1.10 -8.96 8.75
N ASN A 67 -1.60 -9.90 7.95
CA ASN A 67 -1.20 -11.31 8.00
C ASN A 67 0.06 -11.62 7.15
N ASP A 68 0.68 -10.61 6.52
CA ASP A 68 1.81 -10.77 5.59
C ASP A 68 1.52 -11.71 4.39
N GLN A 69 0.24 -11.84 4.02
CA GLN A 69 -0.23 -12.71 2.94
C GLN A 69 -0.46 -11.95 1.62
N LEU A 70 -0.36 -10.62 1.62
CA LEU A 70 -0.72 -9.81 0.45
C LEU A 70 0.06 -10.24 -0.80
N ARG A 71 1.37 -10.46 -0.67
CA ARG A 71 2.24 -10.89 -1.77
C ARG A 71 1.75 -12.19 -2.40
N SER A 72 1.48 -13.22 -1.59
CA SER A 72 0.98 -14.51 -2.09
C SER A 72 -0.38 -14.39 -2.80
N HIS A 73 -1.25 -13.50 -2.35
CA HIS A 73 -2.53 -13.24 -3.03
C HIS A 73 -2.30 -12.56 -4.38
N VAL A 74 -1.41 -11.56 -4.44
CA VAL A 74 -1.07 -10.85 -5.68
C VAL A 74 -0.44 -11.79 -6.69
N GLU A 75 0.51 -12.64 -6.28
CA GLU A 75 1.16 -13.62 -7.15
C GLU A 75 0.17 -14.65 -7.69
N ARG A 76 -0.80 -15.07 -6.86
CA ARG A 76 -1.87 -15.97 -7.26
C ARG A 76 -2.84 -15.33 -8.26
N TRP A 77 -3.23 -14.08 -8.06
CA TRP A 77 -4.19 -13.38 -8.92
C TRP A 77 -3.55 -12.83 -10.20
N TYR A 78 -2.29 -12.44 -10.13
CA TYR A 78 -1.53 -11.84 -11.22
C TYR A 78 -0.16 -12.52 -11.38
N PRO A 79 -0.12 -13.75 -11.93
CA PRO A 79 1.11 -14.52 -12.07
C PRO A 79 2.17 -13.84 -12.96
N SER A 80 1.74 -12.97 -13.88
CA SER A 80 2.61 -12.20 -14.76
C SER A 80 3.45 -11.17 -14.00
N ILE A 81 2.92 -10.60 -12.92
CA ILE A 81 3.64 -9.63 -12.08
C ILE A 81 4.74 -10.35 -11.28
N ALA A 82 4.41 -11.52 -10.72
CA ALA A 82 5.36 -12.38 -10.02
C ALA A 82 6.55 -12.79 -10.92
N ARG A 83 6.24 -13.16 -12.18
CA ARG A 83 7.27 -13.51 -13.18
C ARG A 83 8.19 -12.34 -13.54
N ALA A 84 7.64 -11.12 -13.62
CA ALA A 84 8.41 -9.93 -13.94
C ALA A 84 9.36 -9.49 -12.81
N GLU A 85 8.98 -9.73 -11.55
CA GLU A 85 9.84 -9.48 -10.39
C GLU A 85 11.04 -10.43 -10.37
N ASN A 86 10.81 -11.73 -10.59
CA ASN A 86 11.89 -12.74 -10.65
C ASN A 86 12.91 -12.46 -11.77
N HIS A 87 12.47 -11.95 -12.91
CA HIS A 87 13.36 -11.61 -14.02
C HIS A 87 14.25 -10.39 -13.73
N ARG A 88 13.80 -9.46 -12.88
CA ARG A 88 14.57 -8.27 -12.46
C ARG A 88 15.61 -8.56 -11.38
N ILE A 89 15.43 -9.64 -10.61
CA ILE A 89 16.37 -10.05 -9.56
C ILE A 89 17.49 -10.94 -10.15
N ALA A 90 17.25 -11.55 -11.31
CA ALA A 90 18.19 -12.45 -11.98
C ALA A 90 19.09 -11.78 -13.04
N ALA A 91 19.02 -10.45 -13.19
CA ALA A 91 19.83 -9.63 -14.11
C ALA A 91 20.69 -8.64 -13.30
#